data_AF-A0A4Q3RR33-F1
#
_entry.id   AF-A0A4Q3RR33-F1
#
_cell.length_a   1.000
_cell.length_b   1.000
_cell.length_c   1.000
_cell.angle_alpha   90.00
_cell.angle_beta   90.00
_cell.angle_gamma   90.00
#
_symmetry.space_group_name_H-M   'P 1'
#
loop_
_entity.id
_entity.type
_entity.pdbx_description
1 polymer ?
#
loop_
_entity_poly.entity_id
_entity_poly.type
_entity_poly.pdbx_seq_one_letter_code
_entity_poly.pdbx_strand_id
1 'polypeptide(L)'
;MNSKKNRSGQMGVDVNKLDILYKQAESYRLANYWPQASARYKECFEKDSVRFAAGLYWYAACMRSMGRYAQADSSARESMQTAALDPALHIAATEELATLKFIREQ
;
A
#
# COMPACT_ATOMS: atom_id res chain seq x y z
N MET A 1 -31.10 -11.71 -42.73
CA MET A 1 -29.87 -10.88 -42.60
C MET A 1 -29.30 -11.10 -41.22
N ASN A 2 -28.12 -11.71 -41.14
CA ASN A 2 -27.50 -12.19 -39.91
C ASN A 2 -26.42 -11.19 -39.46
N SER A 3 -26.66 -10.39 -38.42
CA SER A 3 -25.67 -9.44 -37.91
C SER A 3 -24.77 -10.09 -36.87
N LYS A 4 -23.79 -10.88 -37.34
CA LYS A 4 -22.53 -11.09 -36.61
C LYS A 4 -21.77 -9.77 -36.62
N LYS A 5 -21.68 -9.09 -35.47
CA LYS A 5 -20.73 -8.00 -35.28
C LYS A 5 -19.73 -8.41 -34.21
N ASN A 6 -18.61 -8.96 -34.68
CA ASN A 6 -17.38 -9.13 -33.91
C ASN A 6 -17.01 -7.78 -33.29
N ARG A 7 -17.11 -7.67 -31.96
CA ARG A 7 -16.46 -6.62 -31.17
C ARG A 7 -15.17 -7.20 -30.59
N SER A 8 -14.21 -7.48 -31.46
CA SER A 8 -12.81 -7.65 -31.10
C SER A 8 -12.11 -6.33 -31.42
N GLY A 9 -11.86 -5.51 -30.41
CA GLY A 9 -11.27 -4.19 -30.63
C GLY A 9 -11.14 -3.29 -29.40
N GLN A 10 -10.90 -3.86 -28.23
CA GLN A 10 -10.22 -3.18 -27.12
C GLN A 10 -9.59 -4.30 -26.29
N MET A 11 -8.31 -4.58 -26.51
CA MET A 11 -7.49 -5.24 -25.50
C MET A 11 -7.52 -4.28 -24.31
N GLY A 12 -8.44 -4.53 -23.37
CA GLY A 12 -8.37 -3.90 -22.06
C GLY A 12 -6.99 -4.24 -21.53
N VAL A 13 -6.19 -3.22 -21.24
CA VAL A 13 -4.97 -3.33 -20.45
C VAL A 13 -5.28 -4.33 -19.34
N ASP A 14 -4.60 -5.48 -19.29
CA ASP A 14 -4.87 -6.53 -18.30
C ASP A 14 -4.85 -5.88 -16.92
N VAL A 15 -6.04 -5.54 -16.40
CA VAL A 15 -6.13 -4.78 -15.17
C VAL A 15 -5.83 -5.80 -14.08
N ASN A 16 -4.58 -5.80 -13.61
CA ASN A 16 -4.20 -6.69 -12.54
C ASN A 16 -5.05 -6.34 -11.33
N LYS A 17 -5.75 -7.33 -10.80
CA LYS A 17 -6.61 -7.20 -9.62
C LYS A 17 -5.89 -6.50 -8.47
N LEU A 18 -4.60 -6.75 -8.29
CA LEU A 18 -3.79 -6.11 -7.25
C LEU A 18 -3.61 -4.60 -7.49
N ASP A 19 -3.50 -4.13 -8.74
CA ASP A 19 -3.43 -2.69 -9.03
C ASP A 19 -4.74 -1.98 -8.68
N ILE A 20 -5.88 -2.63 -8.91
CA ILE A 20 -7.19 -2.09 -8.51
C ILE A 20 -7.25 -2.01 -6.99
N LEU A 21 -6.87 -3.08 -6.29
CA LEU A 21 -6.87 -3.12 -4.84
C LEU A 21 -5.96 -2.06 -4.23
N TYR A 22 -4.77 -1.85 -4.82
CA TYR A 22 -3.83 -0.85 -4.39
C TYR A 22 -4.38 0.58 -4.58
N LYS A 23 -4.96 0.87 -5.75
CA LYS A 23 -5.63 2.17 -6.00
C LYS A 23 -6.82 2.40 -5.08
N GLN A 24 -7.56 1.35 -4.75
CA GLN A 24 -8.64 1.41 -3.77
C GLN A 24 -8.09 1.70 -2.36
N ALA A 25 -6.94 1.12 -1.99
CA ALA A 25 -6.25 1.43 -0.74
C ALA A 25 -5.87 2.91 -0.65
N GLU A 26 -5.29 3.48 -1.72
CA GLU A 26 -4.98 4.91 -1.83
C GLU A 26 -6.23 5.77 -1.63
N SER A 27 -7.33 5.40 -2.28
CA SER A 27 -8.60 6.12 -2.17
C SER A 27 -9.13 6.10 -0.73
N TYR A 28 -9.07 4.95 -0.07
CA TYR A 28 -9.45 4.85 1.35
C TYR A 28 -8.52 5.67 2.25
N ARG A 29 -7.22 5.66 2.01
CA ARG A 29 -6.22 6.43 2.76
C ARG A 29 -6.50 7.93 2.67
N LEU A 30 -6.73 8.44 1.45
CA LEU A 30 -7.05 9.85 1.21
C LEU A 30 -8.39 10.28 1.85
N ALA A 31 -9.32 9.34 1.98
CA ALA A 31 -10.59 9.56 2.68
C ALA A 31 -10.53 9.29 4.20
N ASN A 32 -9.34 9.02 4.76
CA ASN A 32 -9.11 8.68 6.17
C ASN A 32 -9.82 7.40 6.65
N TYR A 33 -10.17 6.50 5.74
CA TYR A 33 -10.69 5.17 6.04
C TYR A 33 -9.55 4.18 6.33
N TRP A 34 -8.83 4.43 7.42
CA TRP A 34 -7.59 3.72 7.77
C TRP A 34 -7.71 2.19 7.89
N PRO A 35 -8.78 1.62 8.50
CA PRO A 35 -8.91 0.17 8.56
C PRO A 35 -9.03 -0.45 7.17
N GLN A 36 -9.86 0.12 6.30
CA GLN A 36 -10.04 -0.35 4.93
C GLN A 36 -8.77 -0.18 4.10
N ALA A 37 -8.09 0.97 4.21
CA ALA A 37 -6.82 1.20 3.53
C ALA A 37 -5.76 0.18 3.93
N SER A 38 -5.54 0.00 5.24
CA SER A 38 -4.56 -0.94 5.78
C SER A 38 -4.78 -2.38 5.31
N ALA A 39 -6.03 -2.85 5.29
CA ALA A 39 -6.37 -4.20 4.84
C ALA A 39 -5.96 -4.43 3.38
N ARG A 40 -6.21 -3.45 2.51
CA ARG A 40 -5.89 -3.57 1.07
C ARG A 40 -4.40 -3.42 0.78
N TYR A 41 -3.72 -2.51 1.47
CA TYR A 41 -2.26 -2.40 1.34
C TYR A 41 -1.55 -3.68 1.75
N LYS A 42 -1.96 -4.26 2.90
CA LYS A 42 -1.42 -5.52 3.38
C LYS A 42 -1.70 -6.67 2.42
N GLU A 43 -2.94 -6.77 1.91
CA GLU A 43 -3.31 -7.78 0.91
C GLU A 43 -2.43 -7.67 -0.35
N CYS A 44 -2.19 -6.45 -0.86
CA CYS A 44 -1.33 -6.26 -2.04
C CYS A 44 0.11 -6.69 -1.77
N PHE A 45 0.65 -6.29 -0.61
CA PHE A 45 2.01 -6.66 -0.20
C PHE A 45 2.19 -8.16 0.00
N GLU A 46 1.25 -8.83 0.65
CA GLU A 46 1.31 -10.29 0.87
C GLU A 46 1.21 -11.08 -0.44
N LYS A 47 0.56 -10.51 -1.47
CA LYS A 47 0.41 -11.15 -2.78
C LYS A 47 1.62 -10.94 -3.68
N ASP A 48 2.24 -9.77 -3.63
CA ASP A 48 3.45 -9.45 -4.38
C ASP A 48 4.25 -8.37 -3.64
N SER A 49 5.13 -8.81 -2.74
CA SER A 49 5.90 -7.94 -1.86
C SER A 49 6.96 -7.13 -2.59
N VAL A 50 7.41 -7.59 -3.77
CA VAL A 50 8.39 -6.91 -4.59
C VAL A 50 7.72 -5.74 -5.31
N ARG A 51 6.58 -6.00 -5.96
CA ARG A 51 5.85 -4.96 -6.71
C ARG A 51 5.14 -3.96 -5.79
N PHE A 52 4.62 -4.42 -4.65
CA PHE A 52 3.85 -3.58 -3.72
C PHE A 52 4.61 -3.34 -2.40
N ALA A 53 5.93 -3.25 -2.44
CA ALA A 53 6.77 -2.94 -1.27
C ALA A 53 6.28 -1.66 -0.54
N ALA A 54 5.88 -0.63 -1.31
CA ALA A 54 5.31 0.59 -0.75
C ALA A 54 4.00 0.38 0.03
N GLY A 55 3.25 -0.70 -0.26
CA GLY A 55 2.05 -1.05 0.48
C GLY A 55 2.33 -1.30 1.95
N LEU A 56 3.46 -1.93 2.29
CA LEU A 56 3.79 -2.18 3.69
C LEU A 56 4.11 -0.88 4.46
N TYR A 57 4.74 0.08 3.80
CA TYR A 57 4.93 1.43 4.37
C TYR A 57 3.59 2.13 4.61
N TRP A 58 2.68 2.13 3.64
CA TRP A 58 1.36 2.75 3.82
C TRP A 58 0.51 2.04 4.86
N TYR A 59 0.69 0.74 5.03
CA TYR A 59 0.11 -0.01 6.14
C TYR A 59 0.62 0.50 7.49
N ALA A 60 1.93 0.74 7.62
CA ALA A 60 2.52 1.33 8.84
C ALA A 60 1.92 2.72 9.13
N ALA A 61 1.81 3.58 8.12
CA ALA A 61 1.20 4.91 8.25
C ALA A 61 -0.28 4.82 8.69
N CYS A 62 -1.05 3.87 8.14
CA CYS A 62 -2.43 3.64 8.57
C CYS A 62 -2.49 3.15 10.03
N MET A 63 -1.57 2.29 10.44
CA MET A 63 -1.49 1.81 11.83
C MET A 63 -1.19 2.96 12.80
N ARG A 64 -0.29 3.87 12.44
CA ARG A 64 -0.05 5.09 13.22
C ARG A 64 -1.32 5.94 13.35
N SER A 65 -2.05 6.17 12.25
CA SER A 65 -3.31 6.93 12.28
C SER A 65 -4.40 6.28 13.14
N MET A 66 -4.33 4.97 13.35
CA MET A 66 -5.23 4.22 14.24
C MET A 66 -4.70 4.10 15.69
N GLY A 67 -3.59 4.76 16.03
CA GLY A 67 -2.98 4.69 17.37
C GLY A 67 -2.26 3.36 17.66
N ARG A 68 -2.03 2.53 16.64
CA ARG A 68 -1.39 1.21 16.76
C ARG A 68 0.12 1.32 16.55
N TYR A 69 0.80 2.08 17.40
CA TYR A 69 2.20 2.45 17.21
C TYR A 69 3.18 1.27 17.20
N ALA A 70 2.92 0.22 17.98
CA ALA A 70 3.76 -0.97 17.97
C ALA A 70 3.73 -1.70 16.61
N GLN A 71 2.54 -1.81 16.00
CA GLN A 71 2.38 -2.41 14.67
C GLN A 71 2.96 -1.52 13.57
N ALA A 72 2.81 -0.20 13.73
CA ALA A 72 3.40 0.77 12.82
C ALA A 72 4.94 0.66 12.80
N ASP A 73 5.59 0.57 13.97
CA ASP A 73 7.05 0.47 14.07
C ASP A 73 7.57 -0.84 13.43
N SER A 74 6.94 -1.97 13.72
CA SER A 74 7.35 -3.25 13.12
C SER A 74 7.22 -3.23 11.59
N SER A 75 6.12 -2.69 11.06
CA SER A 75 5.88 -2.66 9.62
C SER A 75 6.73 -1.62 8.90
N ALA A 76 7.05 -0.49 9.54
CA ALA A 76 7.97 0.50 8.98
C ALA A 76 9.39 -0.10 8.85
N ARG A 77 9.88 -0.82 9.87
CA ARG A 77 11.17 -1.53 9.80
C ARG A 77 11.21 -2.58 8.70
N GLU A 78 10.17 -3.39 8.59
CA GLU A 78 10.04 -4.41 7.55
C GLU A 78 9.96 -3.78 6.15
N SER A 79 9.27 -2.64 6.02
CA SER A 79 9.22 -1.89 4.76
C SER A 79 10.60 -1.40 4.33
N MET A 80 11.45 -0.94 5.25
CA MET A 80 12.84 -0.55 4.93
C MET A 80 13.67 -1.73 4.40
N GLN A 81 13.50 -2.92 4.98
CA GLN A 81 14.20 -4.12 4.55
C GLN A 81 13.75 -4.58 3.15
N THR A 82 12.44 -4.47 2.88
CA THR A 82 11.87 -4.86 1.58
C THR A 82 12.15 -3.82 0.49
N ALA A 83 12.29 -2.55 0.88
CA ALA A 83 12.56 -1.41 0.00
C ALA A 83 14.02 -1.23 -0.41
N ALA A 84 14.88 -2.26 -0.28
CA ALA A 84 16.32 -2.13 -0.53
C ALA A 84 16.68 -1.59 -1.94
N LEU A 85 15.74 -1.63 -2.89
CA LEU A 85 15.88 -1.15 -4.26
C LEU A 85 15.17 0.19 -4.54
N ASP A 86 14.40 0.72 -3.58
CA ASP A 86 13.70 2.00 -3.70
C ASP A 86 14.17 3.00 -2.62
N PRO A 87 15.10 3.90 -2.97
CA PRO A 87 15.63 4.90 -2.04
C PRO A 87 14.56 5.82 -1.45
N ALA A 88 13.51 6.15 -2.22
CA ALA A 88 12.46 7.04 -1.76
C ALA A 88 11.62 6.38 -0.66
N LEU A 89 11.30 5.09 -0.85
CA LEU A 89 10.59 4.30 0.15
C LEU A 89 11.43 4.11 1.42
N HIS A 90 12.74 3.89 1.29
CA HIS A 90 13.64 3.79 2.42
C HIS A 90 13.68 5.09 3.25
N ILE A 91 13.76 6.25 2.59
CA ILE A 91 13.72 7.57 3.25
C ILE A 91 12.38 7.74 3.97
N ALA A 92 11.25 7.51 3.28
CA ALA A 92 9.93 7.68 3.85
C ALA A 92 9.69 6.79 5.08
N ALA A 93 10.15 5.53 5.04
CA ALA A 93 10.05 4.62 6.17
C ALA A 93 10.96 5.04 7.34
N THR A 94 12.13 5.64 7.06
CA THR A 94 13.01 6.20 8.09
C THR A 94 12.35 7.40 8.80
N GLU A 95 11.74 8.31 8.05
CA GLU A 95 11.01 9.45 8.59
C GLU A 95 9.79 9.02 9.42
N GLU A 96 9.09 7.98 8.98
CA GLU A 96 7.97 7.40 9.72
C GLU A 96 8.44 6.78 11.04
N LEU A 97 9.58 6.07 11.07
CA LEU A 97 10.15 5.58 12.33
C LEU A 97 10.56 6.71 13.28
N ALA A 98 11.14 7.80 12.75
CA ALA A 98 11.45 8.97 13.56
C ALA A 98 10.18 9.60 14.16
N THR A 99 9.11 9.69 13.36
CA THR A 99 7.80 10.16 13.80
C THR A 99 7.22 9.29 14.90
N LEU A 100 7.26 7.96 14.74
CA LEU A 100 6.78 7.00 15.73
C LEU A 100 7.57 7.09 17.04
N LYS A 101 8.88 7.27 16.96
CA LYS A 101 9.73 7.48 18.14
C LYS A 101 9.31 8.74 18.89
N PHE A 102 9.14 9.86 18.18
CA PHE A 102 8.73 11.13 18.77
C PHE A 102 7.37 11.03 19.47
N ILE A 103 6.37 10.40 18.84
CA ILE A 103 5.04 10.19 19.45
C ILE A 103 5.12 9.40 20.76
N ARG A 104 6.03 8.43 20.86
CA ARG A 104 6.19 7.60 22.07
C ARG A 104 6.88 8.31 23.22
N GLU A 105 7.65 9.37 22.93
CA GLU A 105 8.39 10.15 23.92
C GLU A 105 7.59 11.35 24.45
N GLN A 106 6.42 11.65 23.86
CA GLN A 106 5.50 12.70 24.32
C GLN A 106 4.61 12.28 25.49
#